data_AF-A0A7K2Q9Y7-F1
#
_entry.id   AF-A0A7K2Q9Y7-F1
#
_cell.length_a   1.000
_cell.length_b   1.000
_cell.length_c   1.000
_cell.angle_alpha   90.00
_cell.angle_beta   90.00
_cell.angle_gamma   90.00
#
_symmetry.space_group_name_H-M   'P 1'
#
loop_
_entity.id
_entity.type
_entity.pdbx_description
1 polymer ?
#
loop_
_entity_poly.entity_id
_entity_poly.type
_entity_poly.pdbx_seq_one_letter_code
_entity_poly.pdbx_strand_id
1 'polypeptide(L)'
;ADVVRIEPPGGDPLRGMPPTCSGISARWLALNRGKKAVEVDIKSAAGRRRLREMAVGADVFLHNWAPGKAAALGLDSGHLAAVNPGLVYAYTGGWAGRIPDAPMGTDFMVQARTGVGEAARPWDEPPAPSLMTLLDVLGGLLGAEAVLAGLLLRERGGGAGVRVDSSLL
;
A
#
# COMPACT_ATOMS: atom_id res chain seq x y z
N ALA A 1 -6.67 -12.59 -9.29
CA ALA A 1 -7.37 -12.18 -8.06
C ALA A 1 -8.46 -11.18 -8.42
N ASP A 2 -9.61 -11.22 -7.76
CA ASP A 2 -10.56 -10.10 -7.78
C ASP A 2 -10.04 -9.03 -6.80
N VAL A 3 -9.91 -7.78 -7.26
CA VAL A 3 -9.28 -6.71 -6.48
C VAL A 3 -10.27 -5.56 -6.32
N VAL A 4 -10.76 -5.40 -5.09
CA VAL A 4 -11.62 -4.29 -4.71
C VAL A 4 -10.78 -3.16 -4.13
N ARG A 5 -10.67 -2.05 -4.87
CA ARG A 5 -10.01 -0.83 -4.43
C ARG A 5 -10.98 0.00 -3.60
N ILE A 6 -10.62 0.29 -2.36
CA ILE A 6 -11.38 1.16 -1.48
C ILE A 6 -10.93 2.62 -1.71
N GLU A 7 -11.87 3.48 -2.06
CA GLU A 7 -11.63 4.90 -2.26
C GLU A 7 -12.37 5.74 -1.21
N PRO A 8 -11.82 6.89 -0.79
CA PRO A 8 -12.54 7.80 0.08
C PRO A 8 -13.72 8.45 -0.66
N PRO A 9 -14.65 9.10 0.07
CA PRO A 9 -15.69 9.92 -0.55
C PRO A 9 -15.13 10.91 -1.56
N GLY A 10 -15.67 10.90 -2.79
CA GLY A 10 -15.17 11.71 -3.90
C GLY A 10 -14.06 11.04 -4.74
N GLY A 11 -13.66 9.83 -4.39
CA GLY A 11 -12.68 9.03 -5.13
C GLY A 11 -11.22 9.29 -4.75
N ASP A 12 -10.31 8.49 -5.29
CA ASP A 12 -8.87 8.70 -5.17
C ASP A 12 -8.46 10.04 -5.81
N PRO A 13 -7.83 10.98 -5.07
CA PRO A 13 -7.32 12.24 -5.63
C PRO A 13 -6.40 12.05 -6.85
N LEU A 14 -5.70 10.92 -6.94
CA LEU A 14 -4.87 10.59 -8.10
C LEU A 14 -5.68 10.57 -9.41
N ARG A 15 -6.99 10.33 -9.38
CA ARG A 15 -7.86 10.36 -10.58
C ARG A 15 -7.80 11.70 -11.31
N GLY A 16 -7.63 12.82 -10.60
CA GLY A 16 -7.56 14.16 -11.17
C GLY A 16 -6.13 14.65 -11.45
N MET A 17 -5.10 13.86 -11.12
CA MET A 17 -3.71 14.30 -11.20
C MET A 17 -3.18 14.30 -12.65
N PRO A 18 -2.65 15.42 -13.17
CA PRO A 18 -2.01 15.46 -14.48
C PRO A 18 -0.78 14.52 -14.59
N PRO A 19 -0.43 14.07 -15.82
CA PRO A 19 -1.16 14.29 -17.07
C PRO A 19 -2.47 13.48 -17.11
N THR A 20 -3.53 14.07 -17.67
CA THR A 20 -4.85 13.45 -17.79
C THR A 20 -5.20 13.15 -19.25
N CYS A 21 -5.95 12.07 -19.48
CA CYS A 21 -6.58 11.72 -20.75
C CYS A 21 -8.08 11.56 -20.51
N SER A 22 -8.91 12.26 -21.27
CA SER A 22 -10.38 12.28 -21.10
C SER A 22 -10.81 12.59 -19.65
N GLY A 23 -10.12 13.51 -18.98
CA GLY A 23 -10.42 13.91 -17.60
C GLY A 23 -9.94 12.96 -16.49
N ILE A 24 -9.24 11.87 -16.83
CA ILE A 24 -8.70 10.91 -15.85
C ILE A 24 -7.17 10.87 -15.96
N SER A 25 -6.48 10.84 -14.82
CA SER A 25 -5.03 10.70 -14.74
C SER A 25 -4.52 9.46 -15.47
N ALA A 26 -3.52 9.65 -16.34
CA ALA A 26 -2.81 8.55 -16.98
C ALA A 26 -2.15 7.62 -15.94
N ARG A 27 -1.66 8.18 -14.82
CA ARG A 27 -1.08 7.40 -13.73
C ARG A 27 -2.15 6.55 -13.02
N TRP A 28 -3.34 7.11 -12.77
CA TRP A 28 -4.43 6.35 -12.18
C TRP A 28 -4.85 5.18 -13.07
N LEU A 29 -4.99 5.41 -14.39
CA LEU A 29 -5.34 4.38 -15.37
C LEU A 29 -4.27 3.27 -15.45
N ALA A 30 -2.98 3.62 -15.40
CA ALA A 30 -1.89 2.66 -15.43
C ALA A 30 -1.88 1.75 -14.18
N LEU A 31 -2.11 2.33 -12.99
CA LEU A 31 -1.97 1.62 -11.71
C LEU A 31 -3.21 0.85 -11.25
N ASN A 32 -4.39 1.14 -11.82
CA ASN A 32 -5.66 0.62 -11.32
C ASN A 32 -6.50 -0.14 -12.35
N ARG A 33 -5.94 -0.43 -13.53
CA ARG A 33 -6.59 -1.28 -14.53
C ARG A 33 -7.00 -2.63 -13.92
N GLY A 34 -8.24 -3.05 -14.18
CA GLY A 34 -8.79 -4.33 -13.73
C GLY A 34 -9.31 -4.36 -12.29
N LYS A 35 -9.14 -3.29 -11.49
CA LYS A 35 -9.66 -3.21 -10.12
C LYS A 35 -11.10 -2.68 -10.11
N LYS A 36 -11.96 -3.26 -9.27
CA LYS A 36 -13.28 -2.68 -8.96
C LYS A 36 -13.12 -1.62 -7.88
N ALA A 37 -13.42 -0.37 -8.18
CA ALA A 37 -13.38 0.70 -7.19
C ALA A 37 -14.72 0.79 -6.43
N VAL A 38 -14.66 0.90 -5.11
CA VAL A 38 -15.83 1.12 -4.24
C VAL A 38 -15.51 2.24 -3.27
N GLU A 39 -16.44 3.19 -3.16
CA GLU A 39 -16.34 4.29 -2.21
C GLU A 39 -16.74 3.85 -0.80
N VAL A 40 -15.85 4.10 0.18
CA VAL A 40 -16.10 3.87 1.61
C VAL A 40 -15.43 4.95 2.44
N ASP A 41 -16.20 5.66 3.27
CA ASP A 41 -15.63 6.56 4.27
C ASP A 41 -15.08 5.81 5.48
N ILE A 42 -13.78 5.51 5.46
CA ILE A 42 -13.08 4.86 6.56
C ILE A 42 -12.99 5.71 7.84
N LYS A 43 -13.26 7.02 7.77
CA LYS A 43 -13.30 7.89 8.95
C LYS A 43 -14.63 7.76 9.70
N SER A 44 -15.69 7.32 9.04
CA SER A 44 -16.98 7.01 9.67
C SER A 44 -16.97 5.64 10.37
N ALA A 45 -17.73 5.50 11.45
CA ALA A 45 -17.93 4.20 12.10
C ALA A 45 -18.60 3.18 11.17
N ALA A 46 -19.52 3.64 10.31
CA ALA A 46 -20.23 2.79 9.35
C ALA A 46 -19.29 2.26 8.26
N GLY A 47 -18.42 3.09 7.69
CA GLY A 47 -17.46 2.65 6.68
C GLY A 47 -16.42 1.68 7.24
N ARG A 48 -15.97 1.87 8.49
CA ARG A 48 -15.13 0.89 9.18
C ARG A 48 -15.81 -0.46 9.38
N ARG A 49 -17.10 -0.47 9.75
CA ARG A 49 -17.87 -1.72 9.85
C ARG A 49 -17.97 -2.41 8.49
N ARG A 50 -18.32 -1.65 7.44
CA ARG A 50 -18.39 -2.16 6.07
C ARG A 50 -17.07 -2.78 5.60
N LEU A 51 -15.92 -2.16 5.91
CA LEU A 51 -14.63 -2.76 5.58
C LEU A 51 -14.36 -4.06 6.33
N ARG A 52 -14.72 -4.15 7.60
CA ARG A 52 -14.59 -5.40 8.36
C ARG A 52 -15.48 -6.50 7.78
N GLU A 53 -16.71 -6.18 7.40
CA GLU A 53 -17.62 -7.12 6.72
C GLU A 53 -17.04 -7.61 5.38
N MET A 54 -16.48 -6.71 4.58
CA MET A 54 -15.79 -7.09 3.33
C MET A 54 -14.56 -7.97 3.59
N ALA A 55 -13.83 -7.72 4.70
CA ALA A 55 -12.65 -8.48 5.06
C ALA A 55 -12.96 -9.93 5.50
N VAL A 56 -14.19 -10.24 5.91
CA VAL A 56 -14.59 -11.62 6.28
C VAL A 56 -14.35 -12.62 5.15
N GLY A 57 -14.64 -12.22 3.91
CA GLY A 57 -14.47 -13.05 2.72
C GLY A 57 -13.20 -12.77 1.91
N ALA A 58 -12.31 -11.91 2.41
CA ALA A 58 -11.11 -11.53 1.68
C ALA A 58 -9.92 -12.44 2.02
N ASP A 59 -9.12 -12.79 1.02
CA ASP A 59 -7.83 -13.47 1.25
C ASP A 59 -6.75 -12.51 1.76
N VAL A 60 -6.77 -11.27 1.26
CA VAL A 60 -5.73 -10.28 1.48
C VAL A 60 -6.35 -8.92 1.79
N PHE A 61 -5.84 -8.25 2.82
CA PHE A 61 -6.08 -6.84 3.08
C PHE A 61 -4.77 -6.08 2.94
N LEU A 62 -4.68 -5.17 1.97
CA LEU A 62 -3.47 -4.40 1.68
C LEU A 62 -3.70 -2.91 1.91
N HIS A 63 -2.81 -2.26 2.67
CA HIS A 63 -2.80 -0.81 2.80
C HIS A 63 -1.37 -0.26 2.86
N ASN A 64 -1.24 1.04 2.55
CA ASN A 64 0.01 1.81 2.66
C ASN A 64 -0.14 3.07 3.52
N TRP A 65 -1.16 3.11 4.38
CA TRP A 65 -1.37 4.24 5.30
C TRP A 65 -0.18 4.49 6.23
N ALA A 66 -0.04 5.74 6.67
CA ALA A 66 1.00 6.12 7.63
C ALA A 66 1.02 5.21 8.88
N PRO A 67 2.19 4.98 9.49
CA PRO A 67 2.31 4.20 10.72
C PRO A 67 1.31 4.64 11.80
N GLY A 68 0.72 3.66 12.50
CA GLY A 68 -0.30 3.89 13.53
C GLY A 68 -1.71 4.21 13.01
N LYS A 69 -1.87 4.59 11.73
CA LYS A 69 -3.19 4.97 11.19
C LYS A 69 -4.18 3.81 11.17
N ALA A 70 -3.76 2.60 10.80
CA ALA A 70 -4.62 1.42 10.77
C ALA A 70 -5.16 1.09 12.18
N ALA A 71 -4.31 1.16 13.20
CA ALA A 71 -4.69 0.94 14.59
C ALA A 71 -5.68 2.02 15.09
N ALA A 72 -5.41 3.29 14.80
CA ALA A 72 -6.33 4.39 15.12
C ALA A 72 -7.69 4.25 14.43
N LEU A 73 -7.74 3.56 13.30
CA LEU A 73 -8.97 3.22 12.58
C LEU A 73 -9.58 1.88 13.01
N GLY A 74 -8.96 1.11 13.91
CA GLY A 74 -9.44 -0.25 14.25
C GLY A 74 -9.54 -1.17 13.03
N LEU A 75 -8.56 -1.03 12.12
CA LEU A 75 -8.40 -1.79 10.88
C LEU A 75 -6.98 -2.38 10.78
N ASP A 76 -6.27 -2.52 11.90
CA ASP A 76 -4.98 -3.21 11.94
C ASP A 76 -5.14 -4.73 11.89
N SER A 77 -4.01 -5.44 11.84
CA SER A 77 -3.98 -6.90 11.76
C SER A 77 -4.73 -7.58 12.89
N GLY A 78 -4.68 -7.04 14.11
CA GLY A 78 -5.37 -7.63 15.26
C GLY A 78 -6.88 -7.47 15.15
N HIS A 79 -7.36 -6.27 14.78
CA HIS A 79 -8.78 -6.00 14.59
C HIS A 79 -9.38 -6.80 13.43
N LEU A 80 -8.63 -6.97 12.33
CA LEU A 80 -9.12 -7.75 11.18
C LEU A 80 -9.01 -9.26 11.41
N ALA A 81 -8.01 -9.75 12.12
CA ALA A 81 -7.91 -11.16 12.50
C ALA A 81 -9.11 -11.62 13.36
N ALA A 82 -9.69 -10.72 14.16
CA ALA A 82 -10.87 -11.02 14.96
C ALA A 82 -12.12 -11.36 14.12
N VAL A 83 -12.21 -10.86 12.87
CA VAL A 83 -13.32 -11.17 11.95
C VAL A 83 -12.93 -12.15 10.85
N ASN A 84 -11.63 -12.27 10.54
CA ASN A 84 -11.09 -13.22 9.59
C ASN A 84 -9.70 -13.72 10.06
N PRO A 85 -9.65 -14.84 10.81
CA PRO A 85 -8.40 -15.42 11.29
C PRO A 85 -7.47 -15.94 10.18
N GLY A 86 -7.97 -16.11 8.96
CA GLY A 86 -7.21 -16.58 7.78
C GLY A 86 -6.68 -15.45 6.89
N LEU A 87 -6.92 -14.18 7.25
CA LEU A 87 -6.56 -13.03 6.43
C LEU A 87 -5.04 -12.85 6.33
N VAL A 88 -4.53 -12.68 5.12
CA VAL A 88 -3.18 -12.14 4.91
C VAL A 88 -3.25 -10.62 5.02
N TYR A 89 -2.73 -10.08 6.12
CA TYR A 89 -2.65 -8.65 6.35
C TYR A 89 -1.35 -8.10 5.77
N ALA A 90 -1.43 -7.25 4.75
CA ALA A 90 -0.29 -6.70 4.05
C ALA A 90 -0.15 -5.20 4.30
N TYR A 91 1.03 -4.79 4.79
CA TYR A 91 1.41 -3.40 4.92
C TYR A 91 2.61 -3.07 4.02
N THR A 92 2.46 -2.05 3.17
CA THR A 92 3.55 -1.52 2.34
C THR A 92 3.82 -0.07 2.75
N GLY A 93 5.00 0.22 3.31
CA GLY A 93 5.30 1.56 3.84
C GLY A 93 6.60 2.15 3.29
N GLY A 94 6.85 3.44 3.52
CA GLY A 94 8.14 4.03 3.14
C GLY A 94 9.31 3.37 3.87
N TRP A 95 9.22 3.27 5.20
CA TRP A 95 10.26 2.69 6.06
C TRP A 95 9.87 1.37 6.72
N ALA A 96 8.58 1.04 6.76
CA ALA A 96 8.01 -0.07 7.53
C ALA A 96 8.57 -0.23 8.97
N GLY A 97 8.79 0.89 9.68
CA GLY A 97 9.31 0.88 11.05
C GLY A 97 10.81 0.59 11.18
N ARG A 98 11.55 0.45 10.07
CA ARG A 98 13.00 0.16 10.07
C ARG A 98 13.87 1.34 10.49
N ILE A 99 13.31 2.56 10.52
CA ILE A 99 14.00 3.76 10.96
C ILE A 99 13.20 4.39 12.11
N PRO A 100 13.74 4.34 13.35
CA PRO A 100 13.13 5.01 14.49
C PRO A 100 12.93 6.51 14.24
N ASP A 101 11.80 7.05 14.69
CA ASP A 101 11.47 8.48 14.66
C ASP A 101 11.53 9.15 13.28
N ALA A 102 11.53 8.36 12.20
CA ALA A 102 11.55 8.89 10.85
C ALA A 102 10.22 9.59 10.51
N PRO A 103 10.26 10.73 9.79
CA PRO A 103 9.07 11.31 9.17
C PRO A 103 8.45 10.33 8.15
N MET A 104 7.29 10.65 7.59
CA MET A 104 6.64 9.79 6.58
C MET A 104 7.59 9.51 5.41
N GLY A 105 7.84 8.23 5.11
CA GLY A 105 8.71 7.84 4.01
C GLY A 105 7.97 7.93 2.68
N THR A 106 8.52 8.74 1.78
CA THR A 106 8.09 8.84 0.38
C THR A 106 9.20 8.31 -0.52
N ASP A 107 8.86 7.97 -1.75
CA ASP A 107 9.82 7.51 -2.75
C ASP A 107 11.08 8.39 -2.83
N PHE A 108 10.91 9.70 -2.97
CA PHE A 108 12.05 10.63 -3.07
C PHE A 108 12.93 10.66 -1.80
N MET A 109 12.32 10.55 -0.62
CA MET A 109 13.08 10.49 0.64
C MET A 109 13.88 9.20 0.75
N VAL A 110 13.30 8.09 0.31
CA VAL A 110 13.97 6.79 0.33
C VAL A 110 15.07 6.77 -0.74
N GLN A 111 14.84 7.34 -1.92
CA GLN A 111 15.87 7.49 -2.96
C GLN A 111 17.07 8.30 -2.43
N ALA A 112 16.81 9.41 -1.74
CA ALA A 112 17.86 10.23 -1.14
C ALA A 112 18.64 9.46 -0.06
N ARG A 113 17.94 8.65 0.75
CA ARG A 113 18.57 7.90 1.85
C ARG A 113 19.38 6.69 1.37
N THR A 114 18.95 6.02 0.31
CA THR A 114 19.54 4.76 -0.19
C THR A 114 20.67 4.98 -1.18
N GLY A 115 20.96 6.23 -1.56
CA GLY A 115 21.94 6.55 -2.62
C GLY A 115 21.41 6.35 -4.03
N VAL A 116 20.15 5.91 -4.22
CA VAL A 116 19.54 5.74 -5.54
C VAL A 116 19.47 7.06 -6.30
N GLY A 117 19.20 8.18 -5.60
CA GLY A 117 19.20 9.51 -6.24
C GLY A 117 20.57 9.91 -6.80
N GLU A 118 21.65 9.52 -6.13
CA GLU A 118 23.02 9.76 -6.61
C GLU A 118 23.35 8.82 -7.77
N ALA A 119 23.05 7.53 -7.64
CA ALA A 119 23.33 6.52 -8.66
C ALA A 119 22.54 6.72 -9.97
N ALA A 120 21.39 7.41 -9.92
CA ALA A 120 20.58 7.73 -11.09
C ALA A 120 21.10 8.95 -11.89
N ARG A 121 22.17 9.60 -11.43
CA ARG A 121 22.74 10.81 -12.05
C ARG A 121 24.15 10.55 -12.61
N PRO A 122 24.58 11.34 -13.60
CA PRO A 122 25.99 11.42 -13.98
C PRO A 122 26.87 11.77 -12.77
N TRP A 123 28.08 11.22 -12.74
CA TRP A 123 29.00 11.33 -11.60
C TRP A 123 29.51 12.76 -11.34
N ASP A 124 29.38 13.65 -12.33
CA ASP A 124 29.79 15.05 -12.30
C ASP A 124 28.62 16.01 -12.02
N GLU A 125 27.40 15.51 -11.85
CA GLU A 125 26.23 16.30 -11.46
C GLU A 125 25.94 16.21 -9.95
N PRO A 126 25.37 17.27 -9.33
CA PRO A 126 24.88 17.18 -7.95
C PRO A 126 23.83 16.06 -7.78
N PRO A 127 23.85 15.32 -6.66
CA PRO A 127 22.85 14.29 -6.40
C PRO A 127 21.43 14.84 -6.41
N ALA A 128 20.52 14.16 -7.11
CA ALA A 128 19.11 14.51 -7.16
C ALA A 128 18.26 13.26 -7.41
N PRO A 129 17.12 13.09 -6.72
CA PRO A 129 16.25 11.94 -6.96
C PRO A 129 15.78 11.89 -8.42
N SER A 130 15.50 10.69 -8.91
CA SER A 130 14.81 10.51 -10.18
C SER A 130 13.44 11.17 -10.13
N LEU A 131 13.02 11.80 -11.23
CA LEU A 131 11.66 12.33 -11.37
C LEU A 131 10.61 11.21 -11.51
N MET A 132 11.05 9.99 -11.78
CA MET A 132 10.21 8.80 -11.69
C MET A 132 10.22 8.26 -10.26
N THR A 133 9.07 7.79 -9.79
CA THR A 133 8.92 7.11 -8.49
C THR A 133 9.40 5.66 -8.60
N LEU A 134 10.72 5.49 -8.75
CA LEU A 134 11.37 4.20 -9.00
C LEU A 134 11.11 3.19 -7.88
N LEU A 135 11.25 3.65 -6.64
CA LEU A 135 11.10 2.81 -5.47
C LEU A 135 9.63 2.50 -5.19
N ASP A 136 8.67 3.37 -5.51
CA ASP A 136 7.25 3.04 -5.44
C ASP A 136 6.90 1.86 -6.37
N VAL A 137 7.47 1.82 -7.58
CA VAL A 137 7.24 0.72 -8.54
C VAL A 137 7.87 -0.58 -8.03
N LEU A 138 9.15 -0.53 -7.65
CA LEU A 138 9.86 -1.70 -7.12
C LEU A 138 9.27 -2.19 -5.79
N GLY A 139 8.91 -1.26 -4.91
CA GLY A 139 8.22 -1.54 -3.65
C GLY A 139 6.84 -2.15 -3.87
N GLY A 140 6.13 -1.79 -4.94
CA GLY A 140 4.91 -2.46 -5.36
C GLY A 140 5.13 -3.94 -5.73
N LEU A 141 6.24 -4.25 -6.40
CA LEU A 141 6.62 -5.63 -6.72
C LEU A 141 6.98 -6.42 -5.46
N LEU A 142 7.82 -5.85 -4.59
CA LEU A 142 8.17 -6.46 -3.29
C LEU A 142 6.95 -6.65 -2.39
N GLY A 143 6.00 -5.71 -2.42
CA GLY A 143 4.72 -5.84 -1.73
C GLY A 143 3.88 -6.99 -2.27
N ALA A 144 3.85 -7.20 -3.58
CA ALA A 144 3.19 -8.34 -4.19
C ALA A 144 3.88 -9.67 -3.81
N GLU A 145 5.21 -9.72 -3.82
CA GLU A 145 5.98 -10.87 -3.36
C GLU A 145 5.72 -11.19 -1.88
N ALA A 146 5.66 -10.17 -1.02
CA ALA A 146 5.32 -10.32 0.39
C ALA A 146 3.91 -10.91 0.57
N VAL A 147 2.92 -10.45 -0.21
CA VAL A 147 1.57 -11.02 -0.23
C VAL A 147 1.59 -12.49 -0.67
N LEU A 148 2.30 -12.82 -1.74
CA LEU A 148 2.41 -14.20 -2.24
C LEU A 148 3.09 -15.11 -1.20
N ALA A 149 4.14 -14.64 -0.54
CA ALA A 149 4.80 -15.35 0.55
C ALA A 149 3.84 -15.55 1.73
N GLY A 150 3.04 -14.53 2.08
CA GLY A 150 2.03 -14.61 3.13
C GLY A 150 0.95 -15.65 2.83
N LEU A 151 0.45 -15.66 1.59
CA LEU A 151 -0.50 -16.67 1.13
C LEU A 151 0.10 -18.09 1.18
N LEU A 152 1.34 -18.26 0.73
CA LEU A 152 2.04 -19.55 0.81
C LEU A 152 2.22 -20.02 2.26
N LEU A 153 2.57 -19.12 3.18
CA LEU A 153 2.69 -19.42 4.60
C LEU A 153 1.35 -19.84 5.20
N ARG A 154 0.26 -19.14 4.86
CA ARG A 154 -1.10 -19.50 5.26
C ARG A 154 -1.46 -20.92 4.82
N GLU A 155 -1.26 -21.24 3.54
CA GLU A 155 -1.56 -22.57 2.99
C GLU A 155 -0.74 -23.68 3.68
N ARG A 156 0.55 -23.44 3.92
CA ARG A 156 1.43 -24.41 4.61
C ARG A 156 1.14 -24.51 6.11
N GLY A 157 0.65 -23.44 6.72
CA GLY A 157 0.36 -23.31 8.14
C GLY A 157 -1.05 -23.76 8.56
N GLY A 158 -1.78 -24.45 7.68
CA GLY A 158 -3.13 -24.96 8.00
C GLY A 158 -4.22 -23.89 7.97
N GLY A 159 -4.02 -22.80 7.23
CA GLY A 159 -5.04 -21.77 6.99
C GLY A 159 -4.98 -20.56 7.93
N ALA A 160 -4.04 -20.52 8.88
CA ALA A 160 -3.87 -19.36 9.76
C ALA A 160 -3.33 -18.14 9.00
N GLY A 161 -3.99 -17.00 9.16
CA GLY A 161 -3.61 -15.74 8.56
C GLY A 161 -2.27 -15.25 9.09
N VAL A 162 -1.61 -14.40 8.30
CA VAL A 162 -0.28 -13.86 8.63
C VAL A 162 -0.21 -12.38 8.31
N ARG A 163 0.64 -11.66 9.03
CA ARG A 163 1.01 -10.29 8.70
C ARG A 163 2.30 -10.28 7.91
N VAL A 164 2.30 -9.54 6.80
CA VAL A 164 3.47 -9.33 5.94
C VAL A 164 3.69 -7.83 5.76
N ASP A 165 4.93 -7.40 5.98
CA ASP A 165 5.33 -6.00 5.90
C ASP A 165 6.44 -5.85 4.85
N SER A 166 6.35 -4.81 4.02
CA SER A 166 7.38 -4.44 3.04
C SER A 166 7.65 -2.94 3.08
N SER A 167 8.82 -2.53 2.60
CA SER A 167 9.18 -1.12 2.50
C SER A 167 9.83 -0.74 1.19
N LEU A 168 9.79 0.57 0.91
CA LEU A 168 10.59 1.19 -0.16
C LEU A 168 12.10 1.14 0.16
N LEU A 169 12.46 1.19 1.45
CA LEU A 169 13.82 1.00 1.97
C LEU A 169 14.23 -0.46 1.90
#